data_AF-A0A9P7E6M6-F1
#
_entry.id   AF-A0A9P7E6M6-F1
#
_cell.length_a   1.000
_cell.length_b   1.000
_cell.length_c   1.000
_cell.angle_alpha   90.00
_cell.angle_beta   90.00
_cell.angle_gamma   90.00
#
_symmetry.space_group_name_H-M   'P 1'
#
loop_
_entity.id
_entity.type
_entity.pdbx_description
1 polymer ?
#
loop_
_entity_poly.entity_id
_entity_poly.type
_entity_poly.pdbx_seq_one_letter_code
_entity_poly.pdbx_strand_id
1 'polypeptide(L)'
;MNNSLSQNPRLVTAYFGSPYADGSYEIVAIPAGTQYLGPPLNGANPCQCNSVIYSLTSACGVCQGLTPVTWSSWKTYCTTAFTQLYPTTIPTGTAVPNWAYLDVVTGNIFNVTAAQLDGDLPESIATSPPTTISSAIIVTFTSVHASTTSLSTSLPTSTTSTGSSSPTSKSSDVGAIAGGVVGGIVGVGAIAGLAAWFFIKHRHSRRAPLPTFSQPQMTQLSRFYICFPRRL
;
A
#
# COMPACT_ATOMS: atom_id res chain seq x y z
N MET A 1 -1.62 17.82 4.48
CA MET A 1 -1.92 16.60 3.70
C MET A 1 -3.11 16.75 2.77
N ASN A 2 -3.77 17.92 2.68
CA ASN A 2 -4.61 18.23 1.53
C ASN A 2 -3.78 19.13 0.61
N ASN A 3 -3.80 18.86 -0.69
CA ASN A 3 -3.12 19.72 -1.66
C ASN A 3 -3.85 21.07 -1.83
N SER A 4 -3.28 21.97 -2.62
CA SER A 4 -3.82 23.30 -2.96
C SER A 4 -5.23 23.24 -3.60
N LEU A 5 -5.55 22.13 -4.26
CA LEU A 5 -6.87 21.83 -4.84
C LEU A 5 -7.87 21.28 -3.80
N SER A 6 -7.52 21.35 -2.50
CA SER A 6 -8.29 20.79 -1.37
C SER A 6 -8.48 19.27 -1.40
N GLN A 7 -7.72 18.55 -2.21
CA GLN A 7 -7.83 17.10 -2.38
C GLN A 7 -7.06 16.38 -1.27
N ASN A 8 -7.71 15.43 -0.61
CA ASN A 8 -7.06 14.55 0.36
C ASN A 8 -6.27 13.43 -0.36
N PRO A 9 -5.39 12.67 0.34
CA PRO A 9 -4.56 11.66 -0.30
C PRO A 9 -5.35 10.58 -1.05
N ARG A 10 -6.55 10.23 -0.56
CA ARG A 10 -7.47 9.27 -1.21
C ARG A 10 -7.90 9.73 -2.59
N LEU A 11 -8.25 11.01 -2.73
CA LEU A 11 -8.65 11.62 -3.99
C LEU A 11 -7.46 11.78 -4.93
N VAL A 12 -6.29 12.18 -4.43
CA VAL A 12 -5.06 12.23 -5.25
C VAL A 12 -4.73 10.84 -5.81
N THR A 13 -4.76 9.76 -5.00
CA THR A 13 -4.55 8.41 -5.54
C THR A 13 -5.66 7.96 -6.51
N ALA A 14 -6.90 8.44 -6.34
CA ALA A 14 -8.00 8.16 -7.26
C ALA A 14 -7.68 8.65 -8.69
N TYR A 15 -7.18 9.89 -8.83
CA TYR A 15 -6.73 10.43 -10.12
C TYR A 15 -5.66 9.56 -10.78
N PHE A 16 -4.72 9.01 -10.01
CA PHE A 16 -3.55 8.30 -10.53
C PHE A 16 -3.87 6.88 -11.04
N GLY A 17 -4.90 6.23 -10.50
CA GLY A 17 -5.39 4.96 -11.05
C GLY A 17 -6.42 5.11 -12.17
N SER A 18 -7.05 6.29 -12.33
CA SER A 18 -8.08 6.54 -13.36
C SER A 18 -7.65 6.18 -14.80
N PRO A 19 -6.39 6.43 -15.25
CA PRO A 19 -5.93 6.03 -16.59
C PRO A 19 -5.82 4.51 -16.80
N TYR A 20 -5.96 3.71 -15.73
CA TYR A 20 -5.78 2.25 -15.73
C TYR A 20 -7.06 1.48 -15.35
N ALA A 21 -8.18 2.19 -15.18
CA ALA A 21 -9.43 1.65 -14.65
C ALA A 21 -10.66 2.13 -15.44
N ASP A 22 -10.54 2.15 -16.77
CA ASP A 22 -11.59 2.59 -17.72
C ASP A 22 -12.27 3.94 -17.37
N GLY A 23 -11.50 4.84 -16.76
CA GLY A 23 -11.95 6.17 -16.34
C GLY A 23 -12.46 6.30 -14.90
N SER A 24 -12.60 5.20 -14.13
CA SER A 24 -13.04 5.25 -12.73
C SER A 24 -12.19 4.39 -11.80
N TYR A 25 -11.35 5.03 -10.98
CA TYR A 25 -10.59 4.38 -9.91
C TYR A 25 -10.92 5.00 -8.56
N GLU A 26 -11.37 4.19 -7.59
CA GLU A 26 -11.59 4.63 -6.21
C GLU A 26 -10.84 3.72 -5.23
N ILE A 27 -10.05 4.31 -4.34
CA ILE A 27 -9.48 3.60 -3.20
C ILE A 27 -10.56 3.43 -2.13
N VAL A 28 -11.37 2.38 -2.24
CA VAL A 28 -12.44 2.04 -1.28
C VAL A 28 -11.89 1.98 0.15
N ALA A 29 -12.60 2.55 1.12
CA ALA A 29 -12.22 2.48 2.52
C ALA A 29 -12.32 1.05 3.05
N ILE A 30 -11.29 0.56 3.73
CA ILE A 30 -11.18 -0.86 4.14
C ILE A 30 -11.35 -1.02 5.65
N PRO A 31 -11.76 -2.21 6.15
CA PRO A 31 -12.05 -2.41 7.57
C PRO A 31 -10.84 -2.15 8.49
N ALA A 32 -11.12 -1.72 9.72
CA ALA A 32 -10.09 -1.56 10.75
C ALA A 32 -9.30 -2.88 10.97
N GLY A 33 -7.98 -2.77 11.12
CA GLY A 33 -7.08 -3.93 11.22
C GLY A 33 -6.66 -4.55 9.88
N THR A 34 -7.15 -4.03 8.75
CA THR A 34 -6.64 -4.37 7.41
C THR A 34 -5.60 -3.34 6.92
N GLN A 35 -4.97 -3.59 5.78
CA GLN A 35 -3.95 -2.71 5.21
C GLN A 35 -4.14 -2.59 3.70
N TYR A 36 -3.78 -1.43 3.13
CA TYR A 36 -3.66 -1.30 1.68
C TYR A 36 -2.41 -2.04 1.20
N LEU A 37 -2.61 -3.02 0.34
CA LEU A 37 -1.54 -3.82 -0.26
C LEU A 37 -1.04 -3.17 -1.55
N GLY A 38 0.19 -3.52 -1.93
CA GLY A 38 0.74 -3.16 -3.23
C GLY A 38 0.07 -3.90 -4.40
N PRO A 39 0.46 -3.58 -5.65
CA PRO A 39 -0.13 -4.19 -6.83
C PRO A 39 0.03 -5.72 -6.86
N PRO A 40 -0.99 -6.48 -7.30
CA PRO A 40 -0.88 -7.93 -7.49
C PRO A 40 -0.01 -8.27 -8.71
N LEU A 41 0.42 -9.53 -8.80
CA LEU A 41 1.30 -10.03 -9.87
C LEU A 41 0.85 -9.66 -11.29
N ASN A 42 -0.46 -9.73 -11.56
CA ASN A 42 -1.07 -9.42 -12.85
C ASN A 42 -1.55 -7.95 -13.00
N GLY A 43 -1.36 -7.12 -11.97
CA GLY A 43 -1.68 -5.69 -11.98
C GLY A 43 -0.46 -4.76 -11.91
N ALA A 44 0.72 -5.29 -11.54
CA ALA A 44 1.95 -4.52 -11.36
C ALA A 44 2.37 -3.76 -12.62
N ASN A 45 2.31 -2.44 -12.55
CA ASN A 45 2.63 -1.50 -13.63
C ASN A 45 3.29 -0.23 -13.06
N PRO A 46 3.98 0.60 -13.87
CA PRO A 46 4.71 1.78 -13.40
C PRO A 46 3.92 2.76 -12.52
N CYS A 47 2.60 2.88 -12.69
CA CYS A 47 1.77 3.82 -11.93
C CYS A 47 1.40 3.32 -10.54
N GLN A 48 1.49 2.01 -10.28
CA GLN A 48 1.38 1.44 -8.92
C GLN A 48 2.76 1.11 -8.32
N CYS A 49 3.75 0.85 -9.17
CA CYS A 49 5.13 0.51 -8.81
C CYS A 49 6.04 1.74 -8.62
N ASN A 50 5.57 2.75 -7.87
CA ASN A 50 6.37 3.91 -7.50
C ASN A 50 6.12 4.33 -6.05
N SER A 51 7.12 4.97 -5.43
CA SER A 51 7.04 5.35 -4.01
C SER A 51 6.03 6.47 -3.74
N VAL A 52 5.73 7.32 -4.72
CA VAL A 52 4.75 8.42 -4.59
C VAL A 52 3.35 7.85 -4.33
N ILE A 53 2.96 6.85 -5.11
CA ILE A 53 1.65 6.18 -4.95
C ILE A 53 1.58 5.30 -3.71
N TYR A 54 2.71 4.70 -3.30
CA TYR A 54 2.83 4.09 -1.98
C TYR A 54 2.60 5.11 -0.86
N SER A 55 3.21 6.30 -0.91
CA SER A 55 3.06 7.36 0.10
C SER A 55 1.62 7.87 0.18
N LEU A 56 1.00 8.19 -0.97
CA LEU A 56 -0.38 8.66 -1.04
C LEU A 56 -1.38 7.62 -0.50
N THR A 57 -1.19 6.35 -0.86
CA THR A 57 -2.03 5.24 -0.36
C THR A 57 -1.79 4.97 1.14
N SER A 58 -0.54 5.07 1.60
CA SER A 58 -0.19 4.90 3.01
C SER A 58 -0.79 6.02 3.87
N ALA A 59 -0.75 7.27 3.41
CA ALA A 59 -1.43 8.39 4.06
C ALA A 59 -2.96 8.17 4.11
N CYS A 60 -3.57 7.68 3.03
CA CYS A 60 -4.98 7.29 3.01
C CYS A 60 -5.31 6.22 4.07
N GLY A 61 -4.46 5.19 4.21
CA GLY A 61 -4.59 4.18 5.25
C GLY A 61 -4.46 4.74 6.66
N VAL A 62 -3.45 5.58 6.91
CA VAL A 62 -3.25 6.26 8.20
C VAL A 62 -4.47 7.11 8.57
N CYS A 63 -5.10 7.78 7.60
CA CYS A 63 -6.35 8.52 7.79
C CYS A 63 -7.56 7.67 8.13
N GLN A 64 -7.55 6.39 7.79
CA GLN A 64 -8.55 5.40 8.22
C GLN A 64 -8.15 4.69 9.53
N GLY A 65 -7.05 5.12 10.17
CA GLY A 65 -6.50 4.52 11.39
C GLY A 65 -5.70 3.24 11.15
N LEU A 66 -5.41 2.88 9.90
CA LEU A 66 -4.68 1.69 9.49
C LEU A 66 -3.16 1.89 9.59
N THR A 67 -2.41 0.79 9.56
CA THR A 67 -0.95 0.80 9.44
C THR A 67 -0.52 0.65 7.99
N PRO A 68 0.43 1.46 7.47
CA PRO A 68 1.06 1.20 6.18
C PRO A 68 1.69 -0.20 6.12
N VAL A 69 1.66 -0.84 4.95
CA VAL A 69 2.59 -1.95 4.68
C VAL A 69 4.01 -1.42 4.49
N THR A 70 5.03 -2.28 4.59
CA THR A 70 6.40 -1.84 4.27
C THR A 70 6.54 -1.54 2.77
N TRP A 71 7.48 -0.68 2.38
CA TRP A 71 7.79 -0.42 0.98
C TRP A 71 8.20 -1.72 0.26
N SER A 72 8.98 -2.58 0.91
CA SER A 72 9.36 -3.91 0.41
C SER A 72 8.15 -4.80 0.11
N SER A 73 7.17 -4.84 1.02
CA SER A 73 5.89 -5.55 0.82
C SER A 73 5.09 -4.94 -0.34
N TRP A 74 5.04 -3.61 -0.45
CA TRP A 74 4.35 -2.92 -1.55
C TRP A 74 4.95 -3.29 -2.92
N LYS A 75 6.28 -3.19 -3.07
CA LYS A 75 6.96 -3.43 -4.34
C LYS A 75 7.22 -4.90 -4.69
N THR A 76 6.64 -5.85 -3.95
CA THR A 76 6.97 -7.29 -4.03
C THR A 76 6.79 -7.86 -5.45
N TYR A 77 5.75 -7.44 -6.17
CA TYR A 77 5.49 -7.88 -7.56
C TYR A 77 5.94 -6.87 -8.63
N CYS A 78 6.64 -5.81 -8.25
CA CYS A 78 7.13 -4.80 -9.17
C CYS A 78 8.51 -5.17 -9.73
N THR A 79 8.56 -5.50 -11.03
CA THR A 79 9.81 -5.75 -11.77
C THR A 79 10.72 -4.53 -11.79
N THR A 80 10.15 -3.35 -12.06
CA THR A 80 10.78 -2.03 -11.91
C THR A 80 10.00 -1.24 -10.88
N ALA A 81 10.70 -0.60 -9.94
CA ALA A 81 10.09 0.25 -8.92
C ALA A 81 10.76 1.62 -8.89
N PHE A 82 9.99 2.69 -9.07
CA PHE A 82 10.49 4.06 -9.10
C PHE A 82 10.49 4.67 -7.68
N THR A 83 11.56 5.37 -7.32
CA THR A 83 11.78 5.89 -5.96
C THR A 83 11.93 7.40 -5.99
N GLN A 84 11.20 8.10 -5.10
CA GLN A 84 11.15 9.56 -5.00
C GLN A 84 10.75 10.26 -6.32
N LEU A 85 10.05 9.53 -7.19
CA LEU A 85 9.67 9.95 -8.53
C LEU A 85 8.35 9.29 -8.95
N TYR A 86 7.49 10.04 -9.62
CA TYR A 86 6.36 9.50 -10.36
C TYR A 86 6.76 9.42 -11.86
N PRO A 87 6.72 8.25 -12.50
CA PRO A 87 7.35 8.03 -13.81
C PRO A 87 6.50 8.47 -15.02
N THR A 88 5.25 8.87 -14.81
CA THR A 88 4.30 9.23 -15.86
C THR A 88 3.77 10.65 -15.65
N THR A 89 3.03 11.17 -16.63
CA THR A 89 2.41 12.50 -16.51
C THR A 89 1.37 12.51 -15.39
N ILE A 90 1.45 13.51 -14.51
CA ILE A 90 0.44 13.75 -13.47
C ILE A 90 -0.89 14.06 -14.17
N PRO A 91 -2.01 13.40 -13.81
CA PRO A 91 -3.31 13.67 -14.42
C PRO A 91 -3.75 15.13 -14.23
N THR A 92 -4.49 15.68 -15.21
CA THR A 92 -5.04 17.02 -15.08
C THR A 92 -6.08 17.09 -13.96
N GLY A 93 -6.13 18.22 -13.26
CA GLY A 93 -7.05 18.41 -12.13
C GLY A 93 -6.60 17.77 -10.82
N THR A 94 -5.36 17.25 -10.72
CA THR A 94 -4.74 16.87 -9.43
C THR A 94 -3.37 17.50 -9.26
N ALA A 95 -2.95 17.64 -8.01
CA ALA A 95 -1.61 18.06 -7.61
C ALA A 95 -1.04 17.06 -6.59
N VAL A 96 0.26 16.77 -6.67
CA VAL A 96 0.95 15.88 -5.73
C VAL A 96 1.69 16.72 -4.69
N PRO A 97 1.37 16.57 -3.40
CA PRO A 97 2.10 17.21 -2.32
C PRO A 97 3.59 16.83 -2.26
N ASN A 98 4.45 17.76 -1.83
CA ASN A 98 5.90 17.51 -1.68
C ASN A 98 6.17 16.28 -0.79
N TRP A 99 5.46 16.15 0.32
CA TRP A 99 5.63 15.02 1.25
C TRP A 99 5.45 13.63 0.64
N ALA A 100 4.75 13.51 -0.49
CA ALA A 100 4.57 12.21 -1.16
C ALA A 100 5.87 11.69 -1.80
N TYR A 101 6.83 12.58 -2.09
CA TYR A 101 8.13 12.28 -2.68
C TYR A 101 9.22 11.93 -1.64
N LEU A 102 8.94 12.05 -0.34
CA LEU A 102 9.88 11.72 0.72
C LEU A 102 10.42 10.28 0.64
N ASP A 103 11.63 10.08 1.17
CA ASP A 103 12.26 8.76 1.14
C ASP A 103 11.58 7.75 2.08
N VAL A 104 10.85 6.83 1.47
CA VAL A 104 10.26 5.66 2.13
C VAL A 104 11.14 4.41 2.01
N VAL A 105 12.24 4.48 1.25
CA VAL A 105 13.10 3.31 0.95
C VAL A 105 14.02 3.02 2.11
N THR A 106 14.76 4.03 2.61
CA THR A 106 15.71 3.85 3.73
C THR A 106 15.01 3.41 5.01
N GLY A 107 13.85 3.99 5.32
CA GLY A 107 13.03 3.57 6.47
C GLY A 107 12.17 2.33 6.21
N ASN A 108 12.08 1.86 4.96
CA ASN A 108 11.18 0.80 4.48
C ASN A 108 9.69 1.01 4.83
N ILE A 109 9.27 2.22 5.24
CA ILE A 109 7.88 2.53 5.64
C ILE A 109 7.55 4.02 5.47
N PHE A 110 6.29 4.33 5.20
CA PHE A 110 5.79 5.71 5.20
C PHE A 110 5.86 6.33 6.61
N ASN A 111 6.62 7.42 6.74
CA ASN A 111 6.76 8.18 7.98
C ASN A 111 5.80 9.37 8.01
N VAL A 112 4.70 9.21 8.74
CA VAL A 112 3.64 10.24 8.90
C VAL A 112 4.20 11.55 9.45
N THR A 113 5.07 11.49 10.47
CA THR A 113 5.61 12.69 11.12
C THR A 113 6.53 13.46 10.18
N ALA A 114 7.36 12.78 9.40
CA ALA A 114 8.20 13.41 8.38
C ALA A 114 7.32 14.10 7.31
N ALA A 115 6.28 13.41 6.83
CA ALA A 115 5.34 13.96 5.86
C ALA A 115 4.56 15.20 6.38
N GLN A 116 4.29 15.27 7.68
CA GLN A 116 3.67 16.44 8.30
C GLN A 116 4.63 17.63 8.44
N LEU A 117 5.91 17.38 8.69
CA LEU A 117 6.94 18.41 8.85
C LEU A 117 7.40 19.00 7.51
N ASP A 118 7.44 18.18 6.47
CA ASP A 118 7.77 18.56 5.10
C ASP A 118 6.66 19.42 4.47
N GLY A 119 5.40 19.01 4.64
CA GLY A 119 4.24 19.76 4.20
C GLY A 119 3.89 19.56 2.72
N ASP A 120 2.87 20.29 2.25
CA ASP A 120 2.29 20.03 0.94
C ASP A 120 3.03 20.75 -0.23
N LEU A 121 3.78 21.83 0.02
CA LEU A 121 4.48 22.64 -1.00
C LEU A 121 5.99 22.33 -1.10
N PRO A 122 6.62 22.44 -2.30
CA PRO A 122 6.01 22.70 -3.61
C PRO A 122 5.22 21.50 -4.15
N GLU A 123 4.12 21.77 -4.83
CA GLU A 123 3.30 20.72 -5.44
C GLU A 123 3.72 20.40 -6.87
N SER A 124 3.75 19.12 -7.22
CA SER A 124 3.91 18.69 -8.61
C SER A 124 2.53 18.60 -9.28
N ILE A 125 2.36 19.32 -10.40
CA ILE A 125 1.10 19.38 -11.16
C ILE A 125 1.25 18.74 -12.53
N ALA A 126 0.13 18.53 -13.22
CA ALA A 126 0.14 18.19 -14.64
C ALA A 126 0.90 19.27 -15.45
N THR A 127 2.02 18.90 -16.05
CA THR A 127 2.62 19.70 -17.13
C THR A 127 1.63 19.71 -18.29
N SER A 128 0.95 20.85 -18.48
CA SER A 128 0.06 21.02 -19.63
C SER A 128 0.84 20.76 -20.93
N PRO A 129 0.23 20.17 -21.98
CA PRO A 129 0.84 20.21 -23.30
C PRO A 129 1.12 21.68 -23.65
N PRO A 130 2.28 22.00 -24.24
CA PRO A 130 2.71 23.40 -24.38
C PRO A 130 1.76 24.17 -25.28
N THR A 131 0.87 24.96 -24.69
CA THR A 131 0.24 26.09 -25.37
C THR A 131 1.33 27.11 -25.67
N THR A 132 1.61 27.31 -26.96
CA THR A 132 2.73 28.12 -27.46
C THR A 132 2.61 29.60 -27.06
N ILE A 133 3.05 29.95 -25.87
CA ILE A 133 3.27 31.32 -25.43
C ILE A 133 4.67 31.41 -24.84
N SER A 134 5.56 32.09 -25.57
CA SER A 134 6.94 32.31 -25.18
C SER A 134 7.04 33.15 -23.91
N SER A 135 7.77 32.66 -22.91
CA SER A 135 8.75 33.45 -22.15
C SER A 135 9.66 32.50 -21.38
N ALA A 136 10.97 32.70 -21.51
CA ALA A 136 11.98 31.82 -20.95
C ALA A 136 12.26 32.14 -19.47
N ILE A 137 12.30 31.12 -18.62
CA ILE A 137 13.14 31.11 -17.43
C ILE A 137 13.96 29.82 -17.47
N ILE A 138 15.26 29.96 -17.71
CA ILE A 138 16.22 28.87 -17.69
C ILE A 138 16.67 28.70 -16.24
N VAL A 139 16.47 27.52 -15.65
CA VAL A 139 17.14 27.14 -14.40
C VAL A 139 18.05 25.94 -14.69
N THR A 140 19.35 26.21 -14.78
CA THR A 140 20.39 25.21 -14.93
C THR A 140 20.59 24.42 -13.65
N PHE A 141 20.40 23.10 -13.70
CA PHE A 141 20.88 22.18 -12.66
C PHE A 141 22.03 21.34 -13.20
N THR A 142 23.22 21.52 -12.63
CA THR A 142 24.43 20.78 -12.97
C THR A 142 24.41 19.39 -12.33
N SER A 143 24.31 18.34 -13.16
CA SER A 143 24.47 16.96 -12.71
C SER A 143 25.93 16.54 -12.84
N VAL A 144 26.62 16.32 -11.71
CA VAL A 144 27.96 15.71 -11.67
C VAL A 144 27.85 14.19 -11.50
N HIS A 145 28.31 13.47 -12.52
CA HIS A 145 28.38 12.01 -12.54
C HIS A 145 29.72 11.56 -11.95
N ALA A 146 29.74 10.55 -11.07
CA ALA A 146 30.97 9.97 -10.55
C ALA A 146 30.83 8.44 -10.43
N SER A 147 31.25 7.73 -11.48
CA SER A 147 31.33 6.27 -11.50
C SER A 147 32.67 5.81 -10.92
N THR A 148 32.68 4.78 -10.07
CA THR A 148 33.90 4.09 -9.65
C THR A 148 33.77 2.57 -9.81
N THR A 149 34.46 2.05 -10.81
CA THR A 149 34.65 0.62 -11.11
C THR A 149 35.76 0.00 -10.25
N SER A 150 35.65 -1.28 -9.86
CA SER A 150 36.78 -2.08 -9.33
C SER A 150 36.58 -3.60 -9.48
N LEU A 151 37.65 -4.30 -9.90
CA LEU A 151 37.77 -5.77 -10.10
C LEU A 151 39.24 -6.20 -9.81
N SER A 152 39.64 -7.46 -9.60
CA SER A 152 38.91 -8.75 -9.70
C SER A 152 38.91 -9.50 -8.33
N THR A 153 39.46 -10.70 -8.05
CA THR A 153 40.27 -11.69 -8.82
C THR A 153 40.20 -13.10 -8.18
N SER A 154 40.30 -14.13 -9.03
CA SER A 154 40.84 -15.50 -8.77
C SER A 154 40.21 -16.49 -7.77
N LEU A 155 39.82 -17.63 -8.36
CA LEU A 155 39.63 -19.03 -7.87
C LEU A 155 41.04 -19.67 -7.53
N PRO A 156 41.24 -20.95 -7.08
CA PRO A 156 40.29 -22.06 -7.19
C PRO A 156 40.32 -23.28 -6.18
N THR A 157 39.37 -24.20 -6.43
CA THR A 157 39.40 -25.68 -6.23
C THR A 157 39.43 -26.31 -4.82
N SER A 158 38.45 -27.18 -4.56
CA SER A 158 38.65 -28.51 -3.95
C SER A 158 37.54 -29.49 -4.34
N THR A 159 37.92 -30.73 -4.67
CA THR A 159 37.06 -31.81 -5.18
C THR A 159 36.97 -32.94 -4.15
N THR A 160 35.78 -33.53 -3.94
CA THR A 160 35.66 -34.87 -3.29
C THR A 160 34.38 -35.57 -3.74
N SER A 161 34.35 -36.90 -3.64
CA SER A 161 33.61 -37.77 -4.57
C SER A 161 32.53 -38.65 -3.92
N THR A 162 31.54 -39.06 -4.75
CA THR A 162 30.82 -40.36 -4.76
C THR A 162 30.14 -40.92 -3.50
N GLY A 163 28.88 -41.34 -3.65
CA GLY A 163 28.22 -42.28 -2.75
C GLY A 163 26.77 -42.58 -3.14
N SER A 164 26.52 -43.71 -3.81
CA SER A 164 25.18 -44.20 -4.18
C SER A 164 24.78 -45.44 -3.37
N SER A 165 23.54 -45.53 -2.89
CA SER A 165 22.81 -46.79 -2.65
C SER A 165 21.39 -46.56 -2.11
N SER A 166 20.42 -47.31 -2.65
CA SER A 166 19.14 -47.65 -2.01
C SER A 166 19.28 -49.05 -1.37
N PRO A 167 18.44 -49.49 -0.40
CA PRO A 167 17.12 -50.03 -0.76
C PRO A 167 15.98 -50.02 0.31
N THR A 168 14.75 -50.21 -0.19
CA THR A 168 13.46 -50.74 0.38
C THR A 168 13.07 -50.75 1.88
N SER A 169 11.79 -50.37 2.08
CA SER A 169 10.71 -51.00 2.90
C SER A 169 10.16 -50.25 4.12
N LYS A 170 8.86 -49.89 4.08
CA LYS A 170 7.74 -50.49 4.87
C LYS A 170 6.43 -49.69 4.66
N SER A 171 5.30 -50.39 4.63
CA SER A 171 3.95 -49.81 4.46
C SER A 171 3.42 -49.20 5.77
N SER A 172 2.48 -48.26 5.66
CA SER A 172 1.78 -47.68 6.82
C SER A 172 0.28 -47.56 6.54
N ASP A 173 -0.54 -47.99 7.49
CA ASP A 173 -2.00 -48.06 7.37
C ASP A 173 -2.66 -46.68 7.57
N VAL A 174 -2.63 -45.87 6.50
CA VAL A 174 -3.18 -44.50 6.47
C VAL A 174 -4.73 -44.46 6.48
N GLY A 175 -5.40 -45.61 6.31
CA GLY A 175 -6.84 -45.69 6.01
C GLY A 175 -7.83 -45.33 7.14
N ALA A 176 -7.40 -45.28 8.40
CA ALA A 176 -8.34 -45.29 9.55
C ALA A 176 -8.57 -43.93 10.25
N ILE A 177 -7.75 -42.90 10.01
CA ILE A 177 -7.79 -41.63 10.78
C ILE A 177 -8.26 -40.42 9.94
N ALA A 178 -8.36 -40.56 8.61
CA ALA A 178 -8.71 -39.45 7.72
C ALA A 178 -10.20 -39.04 7.71
N GLY A 179 -11.12 -39.88 8.21
CA GLY A 179 -12.57 -39.69 8.02
C GLY A 179 -13.24 -38.66 8.94
N GLY A 180 -12.72 -38.43 10.16
CA GLY A 180 -13.45 -37.66 11.18
C GLY A 180 -13.46 -36.14 10.98
N VAL A 181 -12.37 -35.58 10.42
CA VAL A 181 -12.15 -34.12 10.40
C VAL A 181 -13.08 -33.40 9.41
N VAL A 182 -13.35 -34.04 8.26
CA VAL A 182 -14.19 -33.45 7.19
C VAL A 182 -15.65 -33.33 7.63
N GLY A 183 -16.19 -34.34 8.32
CA GLY A 183 -17.55 -34.29 8.87
C GLY A 183 -17.73 -33.24 9.97
N GLY A 184 -16.73 -33.09 10.84
CA GLY A 184 -16.77 -32.12 11.94
C GLY A 184 -16.82 -30.66 11.46
N ILE A 185 -16.02 -30.29 10.46
CA ILE A 185 -15.97 -28.92 9.93
C ILE A 185 -17.30 -28.51 9.30
N VAL A 186 -17.92 -29.41 8.51
CA VAL A 186 -19.23 -29.13 7.87
C VAL A 186 -20.35 -29.02 8.92
N GLY A 187 -20.37 -29.93 9.91
CA GLY A 187 -21.37 -29.89 10.99
C GLY A 187 -21.29 -28.64 11.85
N VAL A 188 -20.08 -28.29 12.33
CA VAL A 188 -19.86 -27.09 13.15
C VAL A 188 -20.09 -25.81 12.35
N GLY A 189 -19.66 -25.76 11.08
CA GLY A 189 -19.88 -24.63 10.18
C GLY A 189 -21.36 -24.34 9.94
N ALA A 190 -22.18 -25.39 9.72
CA ALA A 190 -23.63 -25.24 9.56
C ALA A 190 -24.30 -24.70 10.83
N ILE A 191 -23.97 -25.24 12.00
CA ILE A 191 -24.55 -24.82 13.28
C ILE A 191 -24.15 -23.38 13.64
N ALA A 192 -22.86 -23.03 13.50
CA ALA A 192 -22.37 -21.67 13.73
C ALA A 192 -22.98 -20.66 12.75
N GLY A 193 -23.11 -21.03 11.47
CA GLY A 193 -23.74 -20.21 10.44
C GLY A 193 -25.22 -19.93 10.74
N LEU A 194 -26.00 -20.96 11.10
CA LEU A 194 -27.41 -20.79 11.50
C LEU A 194 -27.56 -19.93 12.75
N ALA A 195 -26.72 -20.13 13.77
CA ALA A 195 -26.73 -19.32 14.98
C ALA A 195 -26.43 -17.84 14.68
N ALA A 196 -25.35 -17.57 13.93
CA ALA A 196 -24.98 -16.21 13.53
C ALA A 196 -26.09 -15.53 12.70
N TRP A 197 -26.66 -16.23 11.72
CA TRP A 197 -27.77 -15.70 10.91
C TRP A 197 -29.00 -15.37 11.75
N PHE A 198 -29.37 -16.24 12.70
CA PHE A 198 -30.49 -16.01 13.61
C PHE A 198 -30.25 -14.78 14.50
N PHE A 199 -29.08 -14.66 15.13
CA PHE A 199 -28.73 -13.50 15.96
C PHE A 199 -28.67 -12.19 15.17
N ILE A 200 -28.13 -12.19 13.94
CA ILE A 200 -28.07 -11.00 13.08
C ILE A 200 -29.48 -10.56 12.67
N LYS A 201 -30.36 -11.52 12.29
CA LYS A 201 -31.75 -11.24 11.94
C LYS A 201 -32.54 -10.68 13.12
N HIS A 202 -32.38 -11.26 14.31
CA HIS A 202 -33.07 -10.80 15.53
C HIS A 202 -32.58 -9.42 16.01
N ARG A 203 -31.28 -9.14 15.87
CA ARG A 203 -30.66 -7.82 16.09
C ARG A 203 -31.22 -6.75 15.15
N HIS A 204 -31.48 -7.09 13.89
CA HIS A 204 -32.04 -6.14 12.92
C HIS A 204 -33.47 -5.68 13.26
N SER A 205 -34.24 -6.48 13.99
CA SER A 205 -35.58 -6.12 14.49
C SER A 205 -35.58 -5.33 15.82
N ARG A 206 -34.41 -4.96 16.35
CA ARG A 206 -34.25 -4.17 17.59
C ARG A 206 -33.25 -3.02 17.36
N ARG A 207 -33.60 -2.06 16.50
CA ARG A 207 -32.90 -0.76 16.40
C ARG A 207 -33.73 0.36 17.04
N ALA A 208 -33.35 0.73 18.26
CA ALA A 208 -33.79 1.88 19.04
C ALA A 208 -32.58 2.34 19.91
N PRO A 209 -32.53 3.58 20.43
CA PRO A 209 -31.33 4.41 20.25
C PRO A 209 -30.11 4.18 21.18
N LEU A 210 -29.02 4.85 20.80
CA LEU A 210 -27.72 4.98 21.46
C LEU A 210 -27.75 5.04 23.00
N PRO A 211 -26.83 4.31 23.66
CA PRO A 211 -26.30 4.69 24.96
C PRO A 211 -24.86 5.22 24.88
N THR A 212 -24.68 6.41 25.44
CA THR A 212 -23.58 6.80 26.34
C THR A 212 -22.13 6.64 25.85
N PHE A 213 -21.54 7.80 25.51
CA PHE A 213 -20.09 8.04 25.42
C PHE A 213 -19.38 7.59 26.71
N SER A 214 -18.67 6.46 26.62
CA SER A 214 -17.69 6.03 27.62
C SER A 214 -16.31 6.12 26.96
N GLN A 215 -15.42 6.96 27.51
CA GLN A 215 -14.17 7.34 26.86
C GLN A 215 -12.99 6.49 27.36
N PRO A 216 -12.34 5.70 26.48
CA PRO A 216 -10.98 5.23 26.71
C PRO A 216 -9.95 5.94 25.82
N GLN A 217 -8.91 6.46 26.48
CA GLN A 217 -7.54 6.66 25.99
C GLN A 217 -7.27 7.66 24.82
N MET A 218 -6.56 8.74 25.17
CA MET A 218 -6.24 9.90 24.31
C MET A 218 -5.10 9.67 23.27
N THR A 219 -5.04 8.50 22.63
CA THR A 219 -4.10 8.23 21.51
C THR A 219 -4.75 8.30 20.11
N GLN A 220 -6.07 8.43 20.03
CA GLN A 220 -6.83 8.54 18.77
C GLN A 220 -6.94 9.97 18.23
N LEU A 221 -6.97 10.99 19.10
CA LEU A 221 -7.23 12.38 18.71
C LEU A 221 -6.15 12.98 17.79
N SER A 222 -4.89 12.54 17.91
CA SER A 222 -3.82 12.97 17.02
C SER A 222 -4.06 12.51 15.58
N ARG A 223 -4.45 11.24 15.36
CA ARG A 223 -4.68 10.65 14.03
C ARG A 223 -5.81 11.33 13.26
N PHE A 224 -6.92 11.67 13.92
CA PHE A 224 -8.01 12.40 13.25
C PHE A 224 -7.64 13.83 12.84
N TYR A 225 -6.75 14.49 13.61
CA TYR A 225 -6.25 15.83 13.29
C TYR A 225 -5.31 15.87 12.05
N ILE A 226 -4.80 14.72 11.60
CA ILE A 226 -3.91 14.60 10.42
C ILE A 226 -4.70 14.72 9.10
N CYS A 227 -5.99 14.40 9.12
CA CYS A 227 -6.73 13.95 7.93
C CYS A 227 -8.02 14.71 7.62
N PHE A 228 -8.38 15.69 8.45
CA PHE A 228 -9.35 16.71 8.12
C PHE A 228 -8.72 18.09 8.35
N PRO A 229 -8.86 19.05 7.42
CA PRO A 229 -8.48 20.42 7.71
C PRO A 229 -9.34 20.95 8.86
N ARG A 230 -8.77 21.81 9.71
CA ARG A 230 -9.56 22.63 10.64
C ARG A 230 -10.59 23.40 9.81
N ARG A 231 -11.88 23.10 10.00
CA ARG A 231 -12.91 24.12 9.76
C ARG A 231 -12.73 25.17 10.86
N LEU A 232 -12.31 26.36 10.45
CA LEU A 232 -12.56 27.59 11.19
C LEU A 232 -14.04 27.96 11.05
#